data_AF-A0A954RSY4-F1
#
_entry.id   AF-A0A954RSY4-F1
#
_cell.length_a   1.000
_cell.length_b   1.000
_cell.length_c   1.000
_cell.angle_alpha   90.00
_cell.angle_beta   90.00
_cell.angle_gamma   90.00
#
_symmetry.space_group_name_H-M   'P 1'
#
loop_
_entity.id
_entity.type
_entity.pdbx_description
1 polymer ?
#
loop_
_entity_poly.entity_id
_entity_poly.type
_entity_poly.pdbx_seq_one_letter_code
_entity_poly.pdbx_strand_id
1 'polypeptide(L)'
;MSGLTIDAGGGGNGGTFDAAYFSAADATTALVDGKVSTGVDGGQITGLGIPGAISYNAPSTGGLSLVIGLSDYNDQFTVQSAEEPVQVYVAAGAGDDSLRVGNDSNSLTEISGIVGFFGGDGTDTLNVYGDAAAPTTDATTATASATLDPHDTVLIDDQFAETSLRGAVFEYVGESPVTITDWSAEDFLQDPAKWRTVYVVGQMTAIGITGMGMGTNPLRAIHNDVFGTSYDRDLTPDDNLPARYPGSIYFGVKNGDNFSGMAEVINVQLGSQGDRFLIDSVLPGATANILGGAGDDEIVVGSTVSGLYPSDLRRADFVHGTLRLDGQRGHDLLLVDDSGDNTVNTGT
;
A
#
# COMPACT_ATOMS: atom_id res chain seq x y z
N MET A 1 12.07 -28.03 21.52
CA MET A 1 10.64 -28.32 21.28
C MET A 1 10.43 -28.15 19.79
N SER A 2 9.83 -29.12 19.10
CA SER A 2 9.42 -28.93 17.71
C SER A 2 8.38 -27.81 17.66
N GLY A 3 8.56 -26.83 16.76
CA GLY A 3 7.63 -25.72 16.60
C GLY A 3 6.23 -26.21 16.22
N LEU A 4 5.21 -25.40 16.52
CA LEU A 4 3.88 -25.56 15.94
C LEU A 4 3.95 -25.10 14.48
N THR A 5 3.40 -25.88 13.57
CA THR A 5 3.23 -25.49 12.16
C THR A 5 1.74 -25.49 11.82
N ILE A 6 1.28 -24.40 11.20
CA ILE A 6 -0.06 -24.26 10.64
C ILE A 6 0.03 -24.38 9.12
N ASP A 7 -0.72 -25.31 8.54
CA ASP A 7 -0.85 -25.44 7.09
C ASP A 7 -2.31 -25.14 6.73
N ALA A 8 -2.54 -23.98 6.12
CA ALA A 8 -3.88 -23.54 5.74
C ALA A 8 -4.49 -24.45 4.65
N GLY A 9 -3.68 -25.15 3.86
CA GLY A 9 -4.19 -25.87 2.69
C GLY A 9 -4.88 -24.93 1.69
N GLY A 10 -5.52 -25.49 0.66
CA GLY A 10 -6.07 -24.71 -0.47
C GLY A 10 -7.35 -23.91 -0.19
N GLY A 11 -7.73 -23.74 1.08
CA GLY A 11 -9.03 -23.21 1.50
C GLY A 11 -10.17 -24.24 1.43
N GLY A 12 -11.14 -24.13 2.34
CA GLY A 12 -12.30 -25.02 2.41
C GLY A 12 -13.31 -24.83 1.27
N ASN A 13 -13.77 -25.93 0.68
CA ASN A 13 -14.98 -26.13 -0.14
C ASN A 13 -15.62 -24.88 -0.83
N GLY A 14 -14.83 -24.09 -1.59
CA GLY A 14 -15.30 -22.86 -2.21
C GLY A 14 -14.28 -21.70 -2.28
N GLY A 15 -13.03 -21.89 -1.87
CA GLY A 15 -11.98 -20.87 -2.01
C GLY A 15 -11.91 -19.87 -0.86
N THR A 16 -12.37 -20.25 0.34
CA THR A 16 -12.29 -19.41 1.55
C THR A 16 -10.85 -19.24 2.05
N PHE A 17 -10.62 -18.16 2.80
CA PHE A 17 -9.42 -17.99 3.62
C PHE A 17 -9.53 -18.85 4.87
N ASP A 18 -8.40 -19.37 5.32
CA ASP A 18 -8.26 -19.83 6.70
C ASP A 18 -7.83 -18.66 7.58
N ALA A 19 -8.25 -18.68 8.84
CA ALA A 19 -7.90 -17.65 9.81
C ALA A 19 -7.19 -18.29 11.01
N ALA A 20 -6.04 -17.73 11.37
CA ALA A 20 -5.29 -18.11 12.55
C ALA A 20 -5.20 -16.90 13.49
N TYR A 21 -5.65 -17.10 14.73
CA TYR A 21 -5.69 -16.07 15.76
C TYR A 21 -4.56 -16.29 16.76
N PHE A 22 -3.79 -15.23 17.01
CA PHE A 22 -2.69 -15.18 17.97
C PHE A 22 -2.92 -14.00 18.89
N SER A 23 -2.60 -14.15 20.17
CA SER A 23 -2.84 -13.06 21.11
C SER A 23 -1.84 -13.03 22.26
N ALA A 24 -1.48 -11.80 22.63
CA ALA A 24 -0.79 -11.47 23.87
C ALA A 24 -1.71 -10.67 24.83
N ALA A 25 -3.03 -10.66 24.64
CA ALA A 25 -3.96 -9.77 25.36
C ALA A 25 -3.87 -9.86 26.90
N ASP A 26 -3.58 -11.05 27.44
CA ASP A 26 -3.42 -11.28 28.88
C ASP A 26 -1.95 -11.15 29.36
N ALA A 27 -1.07 -10.55 28.56
CA ALA A 27 0.30 -10.29 28.96
C ALA A 27 0.33 -9.39 30.20
N THR A 28 1.34 -9.57 31.05
CA THR A 28 1.52 -8.77 32.27
C THR A 28 2.52 -7.63 32.09
N THR A 29 3.06 -7.50 30.88
CA THR A 29 4.06 -6.53 30.46
C THR A 29 3.91 -6.26 28.97
N ALA A 30 4.29 -5.06 28.54
CA ALA A 30 4.41 -4.72 27.13
C ALA A 30 5.23 -5.74 26.33
N LEU A 31 4.73 -6.07 25.16
CA LEU A 31 5.44 -6.79 24.11
C LEU A 31 6.43 -5.83 23.44
N VAL A 32 7.70 -6.20 23.35
CA VAL A 32 8.75 -5.34 22.77
C VAL A 32 9.42 -5.95 21.54
N ASP A 33 9.05 -7.18 21.16
CA ASP A 33 9.73 -7.93 20.08
C ASP A 33 8.80 -8.99 19.45
N GLY A 34 7.52 -8.63 19.25
CA GLY A 34 6.58 -9.46 18.49
C GLY A 34 6.80 -9.29 17.00
N LYS A 35 6.79 -10.38 16.23
CA LYS A 35 7.10 -10.30 14.79
C LYS A 35 6.42 -11.35 13.92
N VAL A 36 5.97 -10.92 12.74
CA VAL A 36 5.71 -11.77 11.56
C VAL A 36 6.85 -11.60 10.57
N SER A 37 7.44 -12.69 10.11
CA SER A 37 8.58 -12.68 9.16
C SER A 37 8.64 -13.94 8.32
N THR A 38 9.45 -13.94 7.26
CA THR A 38 9.74 -15.17 6.50
C THR A 38 10.75 -16.03 7.26
N GLY A 39 10.54 -17.34 7.27
CA GLY A 39 11.40 -18.35 7.88
C GLY A 39 11.83 -19.43 6.88
N VAL A 40 12.56 -20.43 7.38
CA VAL A 40 13.16 -21.49 6.55
C VAL A 40 12.15 -22.38 5.81
N ASP A 41 10.93 -22.52 6.35
CA ASP A 41 9.88 -23.43 5.85
C ASP A 41 8.56 -22.69 5.56
N GLY A 42 8.60 -21.38 5.32
CA GLY A 42 7.43 -20.52 5.17
C GLY A 42 7.43 -19.36 6.16
N GLY A 43 6.28 -18.72 6.35
CA GLY A 43 6.16 -17.61 7.28
C GLY A 43 6.26 -18.03 8.74
N GLN A 44 6.64 -17.11 9.61
CA GLN A 44 6.84 -17.34 11.04
C GLN A 44 6.26 -16.21 11.87
N ILE A 45 5.72 -16.59 13.02
CA ILE A 45 5.32 -15.68 14.10
C ILE A 45 6.21 -15.96 15.30
N THR A 46 6.80 -14.90 15.84
CA THR A 46 7.66 -14.93 17.03
C THR A 46 7.23 -13.85 18.02
N GLY A 47 7.71 -13.96 19.25
CA GLY A 47 7.25 -13.11 20.36
C GLY A 47 5.90 -13.58 20.89
N LEU A 48 5.05 -12.65 21.35
CA LEU A 48 3.74 -12.95 21.96
C LEU A 48 3.83 -13.90 23.19
N GLY A 49 4.96 -13.87 23.91
CA GLY A 49 5.24 -14.80 25.01
C GLY A 49 5.59 -16.23 24.58
N ILE A 50 5.74 -16.49 23.28
CA ILE A 50 6.13 -17.79 22.73
C ILE A 50 7.67 -17.91 22.78
N PRO A 51 8.24 -18.94 23.43
CA PRO A 51 9.69 -19.10 23.57
C PRO A 51 10.41 -19.53 22.26
N GLY A 52 9.70 -19.55 21.14
CA GLY A 52 10.18 -20.00 19.83
C GLY A 52 9.35 -19.37 18.72
N ALA A 53 9.14 -20.10 17.63
CA ALA A 53 8.34 -19.66 16.50
C ALA A 53 7.13 -20.57 16.26
N ILE A 54 6.05 -19.99 15.76
CA ILE A 54 4.98 -20.71 15.08
C ILE A 54 5.19 -20.52 13.58
N SER A 55 5.40 -21.60 12.85
CA SER A 55 5.50 -21.55 11.40
C SER A 55 4.10 -21.61 10.77
N TYR A 56 3.92 -20.95 9.64
CA TYR A 56 2.71 -21.06 8.84
C TYR A 56 3.03 -21.18 7.35
N ASN A 57 2.14 -21.86 6.63
CA ASN A 57 2.20 -21.97 5.18
C ASN A 57 0.81 -21.66 4.59
N ALA A 58 0.79 -20.87 3.52
CA ALA A 58 -0.40 -20.51 2.77
C ALA A 58 -0.15 -20.81 1.28
N PRO A 59 -0.86 -21.78 0.68
CA PRO A 59 -0.65 -22.10 -0.72
C PRO A 59 -1.22 -21.00 -1.62
N SER A 60 -0.70 -20.87 -2.84
CA SER A 60 -1.11 -19.83 -3.79
C SER A 60 -2.61 -19.85 -4.16
N THR A 61 -3.31 -20.97 -3.91
CA THR A 61 -4.75 -21.15 -4.19
C THR A 61 -5.65 -21.00 -2.97
N GLY A 62 -5.11 -20.82 -1.76
CA GLY A 62 -5.83 -20.69 -0.48
C GLY A 62 -5.21 -19.58 0.38
N GLY A 63 -6.01 -18.58 0.77
CA GLY A 63 -5.50 -17.46 1.54
C GLY A 63 -5.39 -17.75 3.03
N LEU A 64 -4.47 -17.07 3.72
CA LEU A 64 -4.34 -17.14 5.18
C LEU A 64 -4.43 -15.75 5.79
N SER A 65 -5.37 -15.58 6.71
CA SER A 65 -5.48 -14.39 7.55
C SER A 65 -4.85 -14.67 8.91
N LEU A 66 -3.81 -13.91 9.25
CA LEU A 66 -3.20 -13.89 10.57
C LEU A 66 -3.81 -12.73 11.34
N VAL A 67 -4.51 -13.03 12.42
CA VAL A 67 -5.09 -12.02 13.31
C VAL A 67 -4.30 -12.03 14.60
N ILE A 68 -3.65 -10.92 14.90
CA ILE A 68 -2.73 -10.75 16.02
C ILE A 68 -3.32 -9.71 16.96
N GLY A 69 -3.73 -10.13 18.15
CA GLY A 69 -4.16 -9.23 19.23
C GLY A 69 -3.00 -8.96 20.20
N LEU A 70 -2.62 -7.71 20.39
CA LEU A 70 -1.65 -7.32 21.41
C LEU A 70 -2.39 -7.10 22.75
N SER A 71 -1.70 -6.50 23.72
CA SER A 71 -2.16 -6.29 25.10
C SER A 71 -2.58 -4.84 25.35
N ASP A 72 -3.06 -4.55 26.55
CA ASP A 72 -3.45 -3.17 26.95
C ASP A 72 -2.23 -2.33 27.41
N TYR A 73 -1.01 -2.68 26.99
CA TYR A 73 0.22 -1.95 27.28
C TYR A 73 0.80 -1.39 25.99
N ASN A 74 1.74 -0.44 26.10
CA ASN A 74 2.48 0.11 24.97
C ASN A 74 3.32 -0.96 24.25
N ASP A 75 2.74 -1.60 23.27
CA ASP A 75 3.27 -2.75 22.57
C ASP A 75 4.02 -2.35 21.31
N GLN A 76 5.03 -3.15 20.98
CA GLN A 76 5.79 -3.04 19.74
C GLN A 76 5.68 -4.36 18.97
N PHE A 77 5.23 -4.23 17.73
CA PHE A 77 5.11 -5.36 16.82
C PHE A 77 5.72 -5.01 15.47
N THR A 78 6.29 -6.01 14.81
CA THR A 78 6.90 -5.87 13.49
C THR A 78 6.26 -6.83 12.48
N VAL A 79 5.94 -6.33 11.29
CA VAL A 79 5.56 -7.15 10.13
C VAL A 79 6.64 -6.98 9.08
N GLN A 80 7.54 -7.96 8.98
CA GLN A 80 8.60 -7.99 7.97
C GLN A 80 8.12 -8.59 6.66
N SER A 81 7.23 -9.58 6.73
CA SER A 81 6.68 -10.23 5.54
C SER A 81 5.19 -10.49 5.63
N ALA A 82 4.56 -10.44 4.47
CA ALA A 82 3.18 -10.80 4.21
C ALA A 82 3.13 -11.19 2.73
N GLU A 83 3.59 -12.39 2.41
CA GLU A 83 3.62 -12.89 1.03
C GLU A 83 2.19 -13.13 0.52
N GLU A 84 1.97 -13.11 -0.79
CA GLU A 84 0.65 -13.46 -1.32
C GLU A 84 0.36 -14.96 -1.10
N PRO A 85 -0.88 -15.38 -0.80
CA PRO A 85 -2.10 -14.61 -0.50
C PRO A 85 -2.35 -14.42 1.02
N VAL A 86 -1.32 -14.05 1.79
CA VAL A 86 -1.38 -13.82 3.24
C VAL A 86 -1.87 -12.41 3.57
N GLN A 87 -2.63 -12.32 4.65
CA GLN A 87 -3.04 -11.07 5.28
C GLN A 87 -2.59 -11.07 6.74
N VAL A 88 -2.12 -9.93 7.22
CA VAL A 88 -1.69 -9.75 8.60
C VAL A 88 -2.45 -8.60 9.22
N TYR A 89 -3.31 -8.90 10.19
CA TYR A 89 -4.06 -7.90 10.94
C TYR A 89 -3.51 -7.82 12.36
N VAL A 90 -3.05 -6.64 12.76
CA VAL A 90 -2.54 -6.36 14.11
C VAL A 90 -3.51 -5.44 14.82
N ALA A 91 -4.18 -5.95 15.85
CA ALA A 91 -5.01 -5.17 16.76
C ALA A 91 -4.25 -4.95 18.06
N ALA A 92 -3.87 -3.71 18.33
CA ALA A 92 -2.93 -3.40 19.40
C ALA A 92 -3.62 -3.35 20.76
N GLY A 93 -4.72 -2.62 20.90
CA GLY A 93 -5.56 -2.68 22.10
C GLY A 93 -5.62 -1.31 22.75
N ALA A 94 -5.25 -1.23 24.02
CA ALA A 94 -5.06 0.06 24.69
C ALA A 94 -3.56 0.30 24.93
N GLY A 95 -3.15 1.56 25.04
CA GLY A 95 -1.75 1.94 25.20
C GLY A 95 -1.26 2.74 24.00
N ASP A 96 -0.03 3.25 24.10
CA ASP A 96 0.61 3.90 22.95
C ASP A 96 1.40 2.85 22.17
N ASP A 97 0.80 2.29 21.14
CA ASP A 97 1.34 1.14 20.41
C ASP A 97 2.14 1.55 19.17
N SER A 98 3.04 0.67 18.75
CA SER A 98 3.85 0.89 17.55
C SER A 98 3.89 -0.35 16.66
N LEU A 99 3.39 -0.20 15.44
CA LEU A 99 3.62 -1.16 14.36
C LEU A 99 4.77 -0.70 13.47
N ARG A 100 5.74 -1.57 13.26
CA ARG A 100 6.76 -1.43 12.21
C ARG A 100 6.43 -2.35 11.05
N VAL A 101 6.40 -1.82 9.83
CA VAL A 101 6.25 -2.61 8.60
C VAL A 101 7.48 -2.42 7.72
N GLY A 102 8.10 -3.54 7.34
CA GLY A 102 9.32 -3.60 6.54
C GLY A 102 10.39 -4.50 7.15
N ASN A 103 11.25 -5.05 6.30
CA ASN A 103 12.31 -5.96 6.71
C ASN A 103 13.48 -5.24 7.42
N ASP A 104 14.52 -5.98 7.79
CA ASP A 104 15.71 -5.44 8.48
C ASP A 104 16.51 -4.45 7.61
N SER A 105 16.29 -4.49 6.29
CA SER A 105 16.88 -3.56 5.33
C SER A 105 16.02 -2.31 5.11
N ASN A 106 14.95 -2.10 5.90
CA ASN A 106 13.98 -1.01 5.74
C ASN A 106 13.25 -1.04 4.38
N SER A 107 12.98 -2.23 3.84
CA SER A 107 12.30 -2.40 2.55
C SER A 107 11.00 -3.21 2.69
N LEU A 108 10.07 -3.02 1.76
CA LEU A 108 8.78 -3.74 1.68
C LEU A 108 8.76 -4.84 0.62
N THR A 109 9.91 -5.27 0.09
CA THR A 109 9.97 -6.32 -0.96
C THR A 109 9.35 -7.66 -0.54
N GLU A 110 9.24 -7.92 0.76
CA GLU A 110 8.63 -9.13 1.33
C GLU A 110 7.14 -8.93 1.68
N ILE A 111 6.59 -7.75 1.37
CA ILE A 111 5.17 -7.43 1.51
C ILE A 111 4.58 -7.44 0.10
N SER A 112 3.82 -8.47 -0.20
CA SER A 112 3.00 -8.53 -1.41
C SER A 112 1.51 -8.64 -1.11
N GLY A 113 1.14 -9.14 0.08
CA GLY A 113 -0.22 -9.26 0.60
C GLY A 113 -0.73 -7.99 1.29
N ILE A 114 -1.59 -8.19 2.30
CA ILE A 114 -2.26 -7.11 3.02
C ILE A 114 -1.75 -7.05 4.46
N VAL A 115 -1.43 -5.85 4.94
CA VAL A 115 -1.18 -5.57 6.35
C VAL A 115 -2.24 -4.58 6.84
N GLY A 116 -2.90 -4.85 7.95
CA GLY A 116 -3.83 -3.92 8.59
C GLY A 116 -3.43 -3.66 10.03
N PHE A 117 -3.43 -2.39 10.42
CA PHE A 117 -3.12 -1.95 11.77
C PHE A 117 -4.33 -1.30 12.42
N PHE A 118 -4.68 -1.81 13.60
CA PHE A 118 -5.74 -1.29 14.46
C PHE A 118 -5.11 -0.88 15.78
N GLY A 119 -4.73 0.39 15.93
CA GLY A 119 -4.08 0.90 17.14
C GLY A 119 -4.98 0.75 18.37
N GLY A 120 -6.19 1.32 18.32
CA GLY A 120 -7.17 1.17 19.39
C GLY A 120 -7.19 2.41 20.29
N ASP A 121 -7.13 2.22 21.60
CA ASP A 121 -7.18 3.31 22.58
C ASP A 121 -5.77 3.80 22.93
N GLY A 122 -5.39 5.00 22.49
CA GLY A 122 -4.10 5.58 22.86
C GLY A 122 -3.56 6.51 21.78
N THR A 123 -2.24 6.72 21.76
CA THR A 123 -1.56 7.36 20.62
C THR A 123 -0.72 6.33 19.89
N ASP A 124 -1.24 5.85 18.76
CA ASP A 124 -0.65 4.73 18.05
C ASP A 124 0.18 5.21 16.86
N THR A 125 1.29 4.51 16.65
CA THR A 125 2.28 4.83 15.63
C THR A 125 2.41 3.71 14.62
N LEU A 126 2.17 4.04 13.34
CA LEU A 126 2.54 3.20 12.22
C LEU A 126 3.85 3.71 11.62
N ASN A 127 4.87 2.85 11.56
CA ASN A 127 6.14 3.13 10.90
C ASN A 127 6.29 2.23 9.67
N VAL A 128 6.28 2.82 8.48
CA VAL A 128 6.41 2.12 7.20
C VAL A 128 7.77 2.44 6.58
N TYR A 129 8.53 1.40 6.26
CA TYR A 129 9.85 1.50 5.66
C TYR A 129 9.86 0.78 4.32
N GLY A 130 9.99 1.53 3.23
CA GLY A 130 10.03 0.97 1.89
C GLY A 130 11.00 1.70 0.99
N ASP A 131 10.97 1.32 -0.28
CA ASP A 131 11.68 2.00 -1.36
C ASP A 131 10.61 2.51 -2.31
N ALA A 132 10.33 3.81 -2.31
CA ALA A 132 9.34 4.42 -3.22
C ALA A 132 9.96 4.74 -4.58
N ALA A 133 10.85 3.86 -5.05
CA ALA A 133 11.75 4.12 -6.15
C ALA A 133 10.97 4.69 -7.34
N ALA A 134 11.44 5.83 -7.85
CA ALA A 134 10.85 6.40 -9.04
C ALA A 134 10.84 5.33 -10.15
N PRO A 135 9.73 5.19 -10.90
CA PRO A 135 9.70 4.26 -12.02
C PRO A 135 10.90 4.56 -12.91
N THR A 136 11.71 3.53 -13.19
CA THR A 136 12.93 3.70 -13.98
C THR A 136 12.57 4.38 -15.29
N THR A 137 13.28 5.46 -15.61
CA THR A 137 13.05 6.36 -16.75
C THR A 137 13.18 5.71 -18.15
N ASP A 138 13.22 4.38 -18.23
CA ASP A 138 13.05 3.64 -19.47
C ASP A 138 11.59 3.64 -19.94
N ALA A 139 10.66 4.16 -19.13
CA ALA A 139 9.30 4.41 -19.55
C ALA A 139 9.25 5.48 -20.65
N THR A 140 8.68 5.12 -21.80
CA THR A 140 8.42 6.10 -22.87
C THR A 140 7.40 7.11 -22.36
N THR A 141 7.74 8.40 -22.40
CA THR A 141 6.78 9.44 -22.03
C THR A 141 5.70 9.58 -23.11
N ALA A 142 4.42 9.56 -22.72
CA ALA A 142 3.28 9.64 -23.63
C ALA A 142 3.06 11.06 -24.21
N THR A 143 4.08 11.67 -24.83
CA THR A 143 4.07 13.06 -25.34
C THR A 143 4.26 13.16 -26.85
N ALA A 144 4.68 12.08 -27.50
CA ALA A 144 4.88 12.00 -28.94
C ALA A 144 4.59 10.58 -29.44
N SER A 145 4.44 10.39 -30.75
CA SER A 145 4.25 9.05 -31.31
C SER A 145 5.39 8.11 -30.91
N ALA A 146 5.05 6.91 -30.45
CA ALA A 146 5.99 5.90 -30.01
C ALA A 146 5.62 4.53 -30.58
N THR A 147 6.64 3.71 -30.84
CA THR A 147 6.46 2.27 -31.05
C THR A 147 6.84 1.57 -29.76
N LEU A 148 5.95 0.74 -29.25
CA LEU A 148 6.11 -0.01 -28.02
C LEU A 148 6.19 -1.49 -28.35
N ASP A 149 7.21 -2.15 -27.83
CA ASP A 149 7.31 -3.60 -27.77
C ASP A 149 6.52 -4.14 -26.55
N PRO A 150 6.08 -5.41 -26.58
CA PRO A 150 5.49 -6.04 -25.40
C PRO A 150 6.39 -5.87 -24.16
N HIS A 151 5.79 -5.49 -23.03
CA HIS A 151 6.40 -5.14 -21.74
C HIS A 151 7.05 -3.75 -21.64
N ASP A 152 7.01 -2.94 -22.70
CA ASP A 152 7.42 -1.54 -22.57
C ASP A 152 6.49 -0.80 -21.61
N THR A 153 7.08 0.09 -20.81
CA THR A 153 6.34 0.95 -19.89
C THR A 153 6.17 2.35 -20.45
N VAL A 154 5.06 2.98 -20.09
CA VAL A 154 4.67 4.31 -20.56
C VAL A 154 4.29 5.15 -19.35
N LEU A 155 4.97 6.28 -19.18
CA LEU A 155 4.62 7.29 -18.19
C LEU A 155 3.69 8.32 -18.83
N ILE A 156 2.54 8.56 -18.19
CA ILE A 156 1.62 9.62 -18.61
C ILE A 156 2.09 10.95 -18.02
N ASP A 157 2.48 11.87 -18.90
CA ASP A 157 3.05 13.18 -18.57
C ASP A 157 2.06 14.33 -18.80
N ASP A 158 2.48 15.53 -18.42
CA ASP A 158 1.80 16.82 -18.35
C ASP A 158 1.12 17.30 -19.64
N GLN A 159 1.49 16.74 -20.80
CA GLN A 159 0.93 17.14 -22.10
C GLN A 159 -0.42 16.48 -22.38
N PHE A 160 -0.82 15.49 -21.59
CA PHE A 160 -2.11 14.85 -21.70
C PHE A 160 -3.23 15.78 -21.18
N ALA A 161 -4.13 16.20 -22.07
CA ALA A 161 -5.28 17.03 -21.71
C ALA A 161 -6.30 16.30 -20.80
N GLU A 162 -6.26 14.96 -20.80
CA GLU A 162 -7.06 14.11 -19.92
C GLU A 162 -6.33 13.92 -18.58
N THR A 163 -6.59 14.84 -17.66
CA THR A 163 -5.79 15.09 -16.46
C THR A 163 -5.85 14.02 -15.37
N SER A 164 -6.59 12.94 -15.60
CA SER A 164 -6.81 11.87 -14.63
C SER A 164 -5.63 10.92 -14.54
N LEU A 165 -5.03 10.54 -15.67
CA LEU A 165 -3.97 9.54 -15.69
C LEU A 165 -2.56 10.10 -15.45
N ARG A 166 -2.42 11.40 -15.17
CA ARG A 166 -1.11 12.05 -15.00
C ARG A 166 -0.29 11.37 -13.90
N GLY A 167 0.94 10.98 -14.21
CA GLY A 167 1.84 10.27 -13.30
C GLY A 167 1.61 8.76 -13.20
N ALA A 168 0.55 8.23 -13.81
CA ALA A 168 0.37 6.79 -13.92
C ALA A 168 1.39 6.19 -14.89
N VAL A 169 1.80 4.97 -14.60
CA VAL A 169 2.64 4.15 -15.47
C VAL A 169 1.83 2.97 -15.97
N PHE A 170 1.88 2.71 -17.27
CA PHE A 170 1.23 1.55 -17.89
C PHE A 170 2.25 0.68 -18.60
N GLU A 171 2.10 -0.63 -18.52
CA GLU A 171 2.84 -1.63 -19.27
C GLU A 171 2.00 -2.03 -20.47
N TYR A 172 2.60 -2.00 -21.65
CA TYR A 172 1.99 -2.56 -22.86
C TYR A 172 2.07 -4.09 -22.81
N VAL A 173 0.93 -4.76 -22.70
CA VAL A 173 0.82 -6.23 -22.56
C VAL A 173 0.32 -6.91 -23.84
N GLY A 174 0.28 -6.20 -24.96
CA GLY A 174 -0.11 -6.79 -26.24
C GLY A 174 0.91 -7.82 -26.76
N GLU A 175 0.46 -8.75 -27.60
CA GLU A 175 1.30 -9.85 -28.12
C GLU A 175 2.28 -9.43 -29.23
N SER A 176 2.21 -8.19 -29.73
CA SER A 176 3.01 -7.70 -30.85
C SER A 176 3.24 -6.20 -30.74
N PRO A 177 4.32 -5.64 -31.33
CA PRO A 177 4.61 -4.22 -31.20
C PRO A 177 3.47 -3.34 -31.72
N VAL A 178 3.18 -2.24 -31.03
CA VAL A 178 2.15 -1.25 -31.41
C VAL A 178 2.78 0.11 -31.65
N THR A 179 2.31 0.83 -32.66
CA THR A 179 2.66 2.24 -32.83
C THR A 179 1.49 3.11 -32.39
N ILE A 180 1.70 3.89 -31.33
CA ILE A 180 0.75 4.89 -30.86
C ILE A 180 1.12 6.21 -31.51
N THR A 181 0.20 6.78 -32.28
CA THR A 181 0.40 8.06 -32.99
C THR A 181 -0.27 9.23 -32.33
N ASP A 182 -1.34 8.95 -31.60
CA ASP A 182 -2.06 9.89 -30.78
C ASP A 182 -2.48 9.13 -29.52
N TRP A 183 -2.21 9.71 -28.38
CA TRP A 183 -2.41 9.04 -27.11
C TRP A 183 -3.73 9.51 -26.51
N SER A 184 -4.57 8.58 -26.03
CA SER A 184 -5.82 8.93 -25.33
C SER A 184 -5.97 8.19 -24.00
N ALA A 185 -6.68 8.77 -23.04
CA ALA A 185 -6.94 8.12 -21.76
C ALA A 185 -7.84 6.89 -21.92
N GLU A 186 -8.69 6.88 -22.96
CA GLU A 186 -9.52 5.72 -23.31
C GLU A 186 -8.68 4.51 -23.68
N ASP A 187 -7.54 4.68 -24.36
CA ASP A 187 -6.64 3.57 -24.70
C ASP A 187 -6.20 2.82 -23.44
N PHE A 188 -5.85 3.55 -22.39
CA PHE A 188 -5.36 2.97 -21.13
C PHE A 188 -6.48 2.43 -20.23
N LEU A 189 -7.66 3.06 -20.24
CA LEU A 189 -8.75 2.74 -19.33
C LEU A 189 -9.74 1.70 -19.88
N GLN A 190 -9.84 1.54 -21.20
CA GLN A 190 -10.87 0.72 -21.84
C GLN A 190 -10.33 -0.52 -22.56
N ASP A 191 -9.00 -0.67 -22.69
CA ASP A 191 -8.37 -1.84 -23.34
C ASP A 191 -7.38 -2.58 -22.41
N PRO A 192 -7.89 -3.30 -21.39
CA PRO A 192 -7.05 -4.04 -20.44
C PRO A 192 -6.30 -5.21 -21.08
N ALA A 193 -6.66 -5.62 -22.31
CA ALA A 193 -5.93 -6.62 -23.07
C ALA A 193 -4.65 -6.06 -23.70
N LYS A 194 -4.52 -4.73 -23.80
CA LYS A 194 -3.31 -4.05 -24.29
C LYS A 194 -2.56 -3.33 -23.19
N TRP A 195 -3.25 -2.84 -22.17
CA TRP A 195 -2.63 -2.01 -21.15
C TRP A 195 -2.86 -2.56 -19.77
N ARG A 196 -1.78 -2.65 -19.03
CA ARG A 196 -1.79 -3.02 -17.63
C ARG A 196 -1.24 -1.86 -16.82
N THR A 197 -2.01 -1.34 -15.87
CA THR A 197 -1.46 -0.33 -14.96
C THR A 197 -0.34 -0.94 -14.12
N VAL A 198 0.81 -0.29 -14.14
CA VAL A 198 1.96 -0.62 -13.31
C VAL A 198 1.86 0.25 -12.06
N TYR A 199 1.09 -0.22 -11.08
CA TYR A 199 0.99 0.43 -9.78
C TYR A 199 2.27 0.15 -8.97
N VAL A 200 3.32 0.91 -9.25
CA VAL A 200 4.61 0.81 -8.52
C VAL A 200 5.11 2.16 -8.00
N VAL A 201 4.35 3.25 -8.20
CA VAL A 201 4.67 4.51 -7.52
C VAL A 201 4.09 4.42 -6.12
N GLY A 202 4.91 4.75 -5.11
CA GLY A 202 4.45 4.80 -3.73
C GLY A 202 3.30 5.81 -3.60
N GLN A 203 2.22 5.41 -2.92
CA GLN A 203 1.07 6.29 -2.69
C GLN A 203 0.57 6.16 -1.25
N MET A 204 0.19 7.28 -0.66
CA MET A 204 -0.60 7.37 0.57
C MET A 204 -1.99 7.93 0.30
N THR A 205 -2.99 7.35 0.97
CA THR A 205 -4.33 7.92 1.14
C THR A 205 -4.66 8.05 2.62
N ALA A 206 -5.81 8.64 2.96
CA ALA A 206 -6.29 8.75 4.33
C ALA A 206 -6.49 7.40 5.06
N ILE A 207 -6.44 6.26 4.35
CA ILE A 207 -6.67 4.94 4.97
C ILE A 207 -5.54 3.93 4.76
N GLY A 208 -4.58 4.20 3.85
CA GLY A 208 -3.55 3.21 3.55
C GLY A 208 -2.40 3.70 2.67
N ILE A 209 -1.41 2.83 2.52
CA ILE A 209 -0.20 3.01 1.70
C ILE A 209 -0.07 1.85 0.72
N THR A 210 0.32 2.15 -0.53
CA THR A 210 0.57 1.20 -1.62
C THR A 210 1.86 1.57 -2.38
N GLY A 211 2.37 0.68 -3.25
CA GLY A 211 3.40 1.02 -4.24
C GLY A 211 4.83 1.28 -3.74
N MET A 212 5.12 1.08 -2.45
CA MET A 212 6.41 1.38 -1.79
C MET A 212 7.47 0.27 -1.97
N GLY A 213 7.65 -0.24 -3.19
CA GLY A 213 8.52 -1.41 -3.44
C GLY A 213 7.89 -2.76 -3.04
N MET A 214 6.58 -2.74 -2.78
CA MET A 214 5.77 -3.92 -2.49
C MET A 214 5.53 -4.76 -3.76
N GLY A 215 5.33 -6.06 -3.55
CA GLY A 215 4.91 -6.97 -4.63
C GLY A 215 3.47 -6.74 -5.07
N THR A 216 2.92 -7.70 -5.83
CA THR A 216 1.49 -7.70 -6.19
C THR A 216 0.79 -8.91 -5.58
N ASN A 217 -0.53 -8.82 -5.40
CA ASN A 217 -1.35 -9.92 -4.93
C ASN A 217 -2.68 -10.03 -5.69
N PRO A 218 -3.30 -11.23 -5.73
CA PRO A 218 -4.62 -11.46 -6.33
C PRO A 218 -5.75 -10.92 -5.46
N LEU A 219 -5.48 -10.46 -4.23
CA LEU A 219 -6.52 -9.95 -3.35
C LEU A 219 -6.84 -8.52 -3.76
N ARG A 220 -8.11 -8.27 -4.03
CA ARG A 220 -8.55 -6.94 -4.40
C ARG A 220 -8.57 -6.07 -3.16
N ALA A 221 -7.53 -5.26 -3.05
CA ALA A 221 -7.41 -4.26 -2.01
C ALA A 221 -7.54 -2.86 -2.62
N ILE A 222 -8.75 -2.47 -3.01
CA ILE A 222 -9.05 -1.06 -3.36
C ILE A 222 -9.32 -0.33 -2.07
N HIS A 223 -8.89 0.92 -1.92
CA HIS A 223 -9.34 1.81 -0.85
C HIS A 223 -10.88 1.84 -0.75
N ASN A 224 -11.49 0.98 0.06
CA ASN A 224 -12.93 0.69 0.05
C ASN A 224 -13.54 0.79 1.46
N ASP A 225 -14.87 0.75 1.48
CA ASP A 225 -15.77 1.08 2.59
C ASP A 225 -15.70 0.18 3.84
N VAL A 226 -14.74 -0.74 3.95
CA VAL A 226 -14.60 -1.56 5.15
C VAL A 226 -13.15 -1.65 5.61
N PHE A 227 -12.19 -1.94 4.74
CA PHE A 227 -10.75 -2.03 5.10
C PHE A 227 -9.83 -1.79 3.90
N GLY A 228 -10.40 -1.33 2.79
CA GLY A 228 -9.85 -1.63 1.50
C GLY A 228 -9.74 -3.13 1.18
N THR A 229 -10.70 -3.95 1.60
CA THR A 229 -10.74 -5.38 1.21
C THR A 229 -12.17 -5.79 0.89
N SER A 230 -12.51 -5.87 -0.40
CA SER A 230 -13.68 -6.60 -0.87
C SER A 230 -13.15 -7.78 -1.67
N TYR A 231 -13.22 -8.94 -1.05
CA TYR A 231 -12.77 -10.19 -1.64
C TYR A 231 -13.81 -10.65 -2.64
N ASP A 232 -13.50 -10.47 -3.91
CA ASP A 232 -14.24 -11.14 -4.96
C ASP A 232 -13.25 -11.89 -5.86
N ARG A 233 -13.10 -13.20 -5.61
CA ARG A 233 -12.45 -14.12 -6.56
C ARG A 233 -13.38 -14.48 -7.71
N ASP A 234 -14.67 -14.19 -7.60
CA ASP A 234 -15.73 -14.55 -8.55
C ASP A 234 -15.99 -13.45 -9.60
N LEU A 235 -15.12 -12.44 -9.69
CA LEU A 235 -15.13 -11.54 -10.83
C LEU A 235 -14.85 -12.35 -12.09
N THR A 236 -15.90 -12.55 -12.87
CA THR A 236 -15.80 -13.03 -14.24
C THR A 236 -14.85 -12.10 -15.00
N PRO A 237 -14.08 -12.60 -15.99
CA PRO A 237 -13.16 -11.80 -16.83
C PRO A 237 -13.76 -10.60 -17.59
N ASP A 238 -15.03 -10.27 -17.33
CA ASP A 238 -15.83 -9.23 -17.98
C ASP A 238 -15.79 -7.87 -17.23
N ASP A 239 -15.24 -7.84 -16.01
CA ASP A 239 -14.89 -6.58 -15.35
C ASP A 239 -13.44 -6.25 -15.74
N ASN A 240 -13.24 -5.15 -16.48
CA ASN A 240 -11.96 -4.59 -16.95
C ASN A 240 -10.95 -4.22 -15.83
N LEU A 241 -10.80 -5.06 -14.82
CA LEU A 241 -9.98 -4.85 -13.63
C LEU A 241 -8.65 -5.59 -13.75
N PRO A 242 -7.56 -5.04 -13.16
CA PRO A 242 -6.25 -5.65 -13.24
C PRO A 242 -6.24 -7.03 -12.55
N ALA A 243 -5.56 -8.00 -13.15
CA ALA A 243 -5.45 -9.38 -12.65
C ALA A 243 -4.74 -9.49 -11.29
N ARG A 244 -4.00 -8.45 -10.88
CA ARG A 244 -3.23 -8.35 -9.63
C ARG A 244 -3.16 -6.90 -9.18
N TYR A 245 -3.17 -6.69 -7.86
CA TYR A 245 -3.13 -5.38 -7.18
C TYR A 245 -1.79 -5.22 -6.44
N PRO A 246 -1.32 -4.00 -6.14
CA PRO A 246 -0.14 -3.83 -5.29
C PRO A 246 -0.39 -4.38 -3.88
N GLY A 247 0.69 -4.78 -3.19
CA GLY A 247 0.68 -4.95 -1.74
C GLY A 247 0.20 -3.66 -1.05
N SER A 248 -0.44 -3.82 0.11
CA SER A 248 -1.11 -2.71 0.78
C SER A 248 -0.97 -2.77 2.30
N ILE A 249 -0.83 -1.60 2.90
CA ILE A 249 -0.80 -1.38 4.35
C ILE A 249 -1.96 -0.44 4.69
N TYR A 250 -2.89 -0.90 5.53
CA TYR A 250 -4.07 -0.13 5.96
C TYR A 250 -3.97 0.26 7.42
N PHE A 251 -4.40 1.48 7.73
CA PHE A 251 -4.41 2.08 9.08
C PHE A 251 -5.64 2.94 9.34
N GLY A 252 -6.60 2.91 8.42
CA GLY A 252 -7.86 3.62 8.54
C GLY A 252 -8.97 2.85 7.86
N VAL A 253 -10.20 3.27 8.16
CA VAL A 253 -11.41 2.72 7.56
C VAL A 253 -12.20 3.85 6.93
N LYS A 254 -12.69 3.60 5.72
CA LYS A 254 -13.70 4.41 5.06
C LYS A 254 -15.06 3.79 5.33
N ASN A 255 -16.09 4.56 5.62
CA ASN A 255 -17.47 4.11 5.72
C ASN A 255 -18.38 5.15 5.03
N GLY A 256 -18.66 4.92 3.75
CA GLY A 256 -19.18 5.96 2.87
C GLY A 256 -18.20 7.12 2.76
N ASP A 257 -18.64 8.34 3.03
CA ASP A 257 -17.79 9.54 3.01
C ASP A 257 -17.09 9.82 4.36
N ASN A 258 -17.33 8.97 5.37
CA ASN A 258 -16.68 9.11 6.67
C ASN A 258 -15.40 8.30 6.73
N PHE A 259 -14.41 8.83 7.44
CA PHE A 259 -13.14 8.15 7.68
C PHE A 259 -12.89 8.05 9.18
N SER A 260 -12.40 6.91 9.63
CA SER A 260 -11.93 6.72 11.00
C SER A 260 -10.50 6.21 11.00
N GLY A 261 -9.64 6.89 11.74
CA GLY A 261 -8.26 6.50 11.93
C GLY A 261 -8.14 5.40 12.96
N MET A 262 -7.15 4.55 12.73
CA MET A 262 -6.72 3.54 13.67
C MET A 262 -5.24 3.72 14.04
N ALA A 263 -4.59 4.74 13.47
CA ALA A 263 -3.28 5.21 13.86
C ALA A 263 -3.26 6.74 13.80
N GLU A 264 -2.76 7.38 14.85
CA GLU A 264 -2.70 8.83 14.98
C GLU A 264 -1.42 9.39 14.35
N VAL A 265 -0.34 8.60 14.35
CA VAL A 265 0.95 8.99 13.78
C VAL A 265 1.37 7.98 12.72
N ILE A 266 1.52 8.44 11.48
CA ILE A 266 2.00 7.65 10.35
C ILE A 266 3.34 8.20 9.92
N ASN A 267 4.39 7.38 10.02
CA ASN A 267 5.72 7.69 9.53
C ASN A 267 6.01 6.84 8.30
N VAL A 268 6.34 7.48 7.18
CA VAL A 268 6.76 6.82 5.94
C VAL A 268 8.19 7.24 5.62
N GLN A 269 9.08 6.27 5.49
CA GLN A 269 10.45 6.48 5.01
C GLN A 269 10.56 5.95 3.58
N LEU A 270 10.97 6.80 2.63
CA LEU A 270 10.99 6.46 1.21
C LEU A 270 12.24 5.70 0.77
N GLY A 271 13.37 5.86 1.47
CA GLY A 271 14.54 5.01 1.28
C GLY A 271 15.83 5.80 1.12
N SER A 272 16.71 5.36 0.23
CA SER A 272 18.00 6.01 -0.08
C SER A 272 18.24 6.23 -1.57
N GLN A 273 17.21 5.99 -2.39
CA GLN A 273 17.23 6.12 -3.83
C GLN A 273 16.46 7.39 -4.22
N GLY A 274 16.49 7.78 -5.50
CA GLY A 274 15.58 8.83 -5.96
C GLY A 274 14.16 8.28 -5.97
N ASP A 275 13.33 8.79 -5.06
CA ASP A 275 12.01 8.26 -4.80
C ASP A 275 10.91 9.13 -5.43
N ARG A 276 9.78 8.51 -5.80
CA ARG A 276 8.55 9.22 -6.17
C ARG A 276 7.40 8.75 -5.30
N PHE A 277 6.79 9.69 -4.58
CA PHE A 277 5.70 9.40 -3.66
C PHE A 277 4.50 10.33 -3.84
N LEU A 278 3.31 9.74 -3.96
CA LEU A 278 2.05 10.44 -4.14
C LEU A 278 1.29 10.49 -2.82
N ILE A 279 0.74 11.65 -2.49
CA ILE A 279 -0.08 11.89 -1.31
C ILE A 279 -1.44 12.38 -1.78
N ASP A 280 -2.39 11.45 -1.86
CA ASP A 280 -3.75 11.73 -2.31
C ASP A 280 -4.58 12.41 -1.21
N SER A 281 -4.45 11.94 0.03
CA SER A 281 -5.26 12.40 1.15
C SER A 281 -4.63 12.07 2.50
N VAL A 282 -4.97 12.86 3.52
CA VAL A 282 -4.56 12.64 4.91
C VAL A 282 -5.78 12.71 5.81
N LEU A 283 -5.91 11.71 6.67
CA LEU A 283 -7.04 11.57 7.57
C LEU A 283 -7.16 12.75 8.55
N PRO A 284 -8.38 13.28 8.80
CA PRO A 284 -8.60 14.26 9.86
C PRO A 284 -8.10 13.75 11.23
N GLY A 285 -7.35 14.58 11.95
CA GLY A 285 -6.83 14.24 13.29
C GLY A 285 -5.54 13.40 13.30
N ALA A 286 -5.16 12.78 12.18
CA ALA A 286 -3.88 12.09 12.06
C ALA A 286 -2.73 13.05 11.72
N THR A 287 -1.51 12.62 12.03
CA THR A 287 -0.26 13.23 11.59
C THR A 287 0.46 12.26 10.65
N ALA A 288 0.64 12.66 9.40
CA ALA A 288 1.49 11.97 8.43
C ALA A 288 2.85 12.67 8.33
N ASN A 289 3.93 11.93 8.56
CA ASN A 289 5.30 12.39 8.37
C ASN A 289 5.92 11.58 7.21
N ILE A 290 6.27 12.26 6.12
CA ILE A 290 6.94 11.65 4.96
C ILE A 290 8.39 12.11 4.95
N LEU A 291 9.29 11.13 5.01
CA LEU A 291 10.73 11.32 5.05
C LEU A 291 11.29 10.76 3.74
N GLY A 292 11.81 11.64 2.87
CA GLY A 292 12.41 11.28 1.59
C GLY A 292 13.58 10.32 1.78
N GLY A 293 14.69 10.85 2.27
CA GLY A 293 15.83 10.00 2.63
C GLY A 293 17.10 10.54 2.05
N ALA A 294 17.85 9.68 1.36
CA ALA A 294 18.88 10.13 0.45
C ALA A 294 18.37 9.95 -0.97
N GLY A 295 18.83 10.75 -1.92
CA GLY A 295 18.35 10.68 -3.30
C GLY A 295 17.66 11.98 -3.68
N ASP A 296 17.41 12.16 -4.98
CA ASP A 296 16.62 13.29 -5.45
C ASP A 296 15.16 12.84 -5.49
N ASP A 297 14.37 13.28 -4.51
CA ASP A 297 13.02 12.76 -4.28
C ASP A 297 11.94 13.68 -4.90
N GLU A 298 10.86 13.08 -5.44
CA GLU A 298 9.67 13.78 -5.90
C GLU A 298 8.46 13.41 -5.04
N ILE A 299 7.96 14.38 -4.27
CA ILE A 299 6.75 14.22 -3.47
C ILE A 299 5.64 15.08 -4.08
N VAL A 300 4.53 14.43 -4.45
CA VAL A 300 3.36 15.09 -5.05
C VAL A 300 2.17 15.01 -4.10
N VAL A 301 1.58 16.15 -3.78
CA VAL A 301 0.37 16.26 -2.96
C VAL A 301 -0.78 16.69 -3.86
N GLY A 302 -1.85 15.91 -3.86
CA GLY A 302 -3.07 16.16 -4.65
C GLY A 302 -3.76 14.86 -5.00
N SER A 303 -5.09 14.89 -5.06
CA SER A 303 -5.90 13.71 -5.38
C SER A 303 -5.54 13.06 -6.72
N THR A 304 -5.50 11.73 -6.74
CA THR A 304 -5.07 10.91 -7.89
C THR A 304 -6.17 9.98 -8.37
N VAL A 305 -6.03 9.42 -9.58
CA VAL A 305 -6.97 8.40 -10.11
C VAL A 305 -6.95 7.09 -9.33
N SER A 306 -5.84 6.79 -8.65
CA SER A 306 -5.67 5.60 -7.83
C SER A 306 -5.98 5.85 -6.36
N GLY A 307 -6.29 7.10 -5.99
CA GLY A 307 -6.55 7.51 -4.62
C GLY A 307 -8.01 7.35 -4.20
N LEU A 308 -8.38 8.04 -3.11
CA LEU A 308 -9.73 7.96 -2.55
C LEU A 308 -10.75 8.83 -3.27
N TYR A 309 -10.28 9.79 -4.08
CA TYR A 309 -11.10 10.81 -4.73
C TYR A 309 -10.86 10.85 -6.25
N PRO A 310 -11.04 9.72 -6.97
CA PRO A 310 -10.70 9.61 -8.39
C PRO A 310 -11.55 10.47 -9.33
N SER A 311 -12.67 11.04 -8.84
CA SER A 311 -13.53 11.96 -9.59
C SER A 311 -13.20 13.44 -9.37
N ASP A 312 -12.36 13.75 -8.38
CA ASP A 312 -12.07 15.09 -7.88
C ASP A 312 -10.56 15.32 -7.89
N LEU A 313 -9.94 15.19 -9.06
CA LEU A 313 -8.50 15.07 -9.24
C LEU A 313 -7.74 16.39 -9.06
N ARG A 314 -6.48 16.31 -8.64
CA ARG A 314 -5.56 17.46 -8.46
C ARG A 314 -6.10 18.52 -7.51
N ARG A 315 -6.67 18.04 -6.40
CA ARG A 315 -7.17 18.87 -5.30
C ARG A 315 -6.35 18.57 -4.06
N ALA A 316 -5.81 19.60 -3.43
CA ALA A 316 -5.13 19.48 -2.15
C ALA A 316 -6.12 19.43 -0.97
N ASP A 317 -7.41 19.70 -1.23
CA ASP A 317 -8.50 19.76 -0.25
C ASP A 317 -8.59 18.54 0.67
N PHE A 318 -8.18 17.36 0.20
CA PHE A 318 -8.31 16.10 0.93
C PHE A 318 -7.17 15.82 1.92
N VAL A 319 -6.25 16.76 2.08
CA VAL A 319 -5.29 16.78 3.19
C VAL A 319 -5.97 17.40 4.41
N HIS A 320 -6.80 16.60 5.09
CA HIS A 320 -7.55 17.06 6.26
C HIS A 320 -6.75 16.96 7.59
N GLY A 321 -5.74 16.09 7.63
CA GLY A 321 -4.85 15.93 8.77
C GLY A 321 -3.61 16.82 8.73
N THR A 322 -2.70 16.62 9.68
CA THR A 322 -1.38 17.27 9.65
C THR A 322 -0.48 16.51 8.70
N LEU A 323 0.05 17.18 7.68
CA LEU A 323 1.08 16.65 6.79
C LEU A 323 2.42 17.33 7.07
N ARG A 324 3.47 16.53 7.33
CA ARG A 324 4.85 16.98 7.43
C ARG A 324 5.69 16.29 6.38
N LEU A 325 6.44 17.07 5.62
CA LEU A 325 7.30 16.60 4.55
C LEU A 325 8.73 17.03 4.83
N ASP A 326 9.65 16.08 4.75
CA ASP A 326 11.09 16.31 4.88
C ASP A 326 11.79 15.51 3.78
N GLY A 327 12.28 16.18 2.73
CA GLY A 327 13.04 15.53 1.64
C GLY A 327 14.40 15.00 2.09
N GLN A 328 14.91 15.48 3.24
CA GLN A 328 16.19 15.07 3.79
C GLN A 328 17.39 15.39 2.86
N ARG A 329 18.09 14.39 2.31
CA ARG A 329 19.37 14.57 1.60
C ARG A 329 19.18 14.41 0.09
N GLY A 330 19.23 15.51 -0.65
CA GLY A 330 19.33 15.48 -2.11
C GLY A 330 18.80 16.76 -2.72
N HIS A 331 18.45 16.70 -4.00
CA HIS A 331 17.70 17.73 -4.69
C HIS A 331 16.24 17.31 -4.81
N ASP A 332 15.48 17.63 -3.77
CA ASP A 332 14.08 17.20 -3.67
C ASP A 332 13.12 18.18 -4.36
N LEU A 333 12.06 17.64 -4.94
CA LEU A 333 10.93 18.34 -5.51
C LEU A 333 9.68 18.06 -4.68
N LEU A 334 9.10 19.13 -4.13
CA LEU A 334 7.75 19.11 -3.59
C LEU A 334 6.80 19.80 -4.57
N LEU A 335 5.82 19.05 -5.08
CA LEU A 335 4.73 19.57 -5.89
C LEU A 335 3.42 19.47 -5.10
N VAL A 336 2.76 20.60 -4.87
CA VAL A 336 1.37 20.62 -4.40
C VAL A 336 0.49 20.96 -5.60
N ASP A 337 -0.18 19.94 -6.15
CA ASP A 337 -1.06 20.08 -7.30
C ASP A 337 -2.52 20.28 -6.86
N ASP A 338 -2.87 21.56 -6.80
CA ASP A 338 -4.23 22.04 -6.53
C ASP A 338 -4.89 22.59 -7.82
N SER A 339 -4.37 22.23 -8.99
CA SER A 339 -4.83 22.78 -10.28
C SER A 339 -6.22 22.32 -10.73
N GLY A 340 -6.73 21.26 -10.10
CA GLY A 340 -8.09 20.75 -10.29
C GLY A 340 -9.11 21.38 -9.35
N ASP A 341 -8.67 22.15 -8.33
CA ASP A 341 -9.60 22.85 -7.47
C ASP A 341 -10.26 24.03 -8.22
N ASN A 342 -11.59 24.05 -8.17
CA ASN A 342 -12.42 25.11 -8.72
C ASN A 342 -13.02 26.00 -7.63
N THR A 343 -12.73 25.70 -6.37
CA THR A 343 -13.13 26.49 -5.22
C THR A 343 -12.09 27.56 -4.92
N VAL A 344 -12.50 28.58 -4.17
CA VAL A 344 -11.57 29.63 -3.77
C VAL A 344 -10.84 29.12 -2.53
N ASN A 345 -9.51 29.00 -2.64
CA ASN A 345 -8.64 28.73 -1.50
C ASN A 345 -8.93 29.70 -0.34
N THR A 346 -9.50 29.17 0.75
CA THR A 346 -9.76 29.93 1.98
C THR A 346 -8.77 29.50 3.05
N GLY A 347 -7.57 30.09 3.02
CA GLY A 347 -6.55 29.93 4.07
C GLY A 347 -6.62 31.04 5.12
N THR A 348 -6.37 30.70 6.38
CA THR A 348 -5.90 31.63 7.42
C THR A 348 -4.49 31.29 7.83
#